data_AF-A0A8K0KQT3-F1
#
_entry.id   AF-A0A8K0KQT3-F1
#
_cell.length_a   1.000
_cell.length_b   1.000
_cell.length_c   1.000
_cell.angle_alpha   90.00
_cell.angle_beta   90.00
_cell.angle_gamma   90.00
#
_symmetry.space_group_name_H-M   'P 1'
#
loop_
_entity.id
_entity.type
_entity.pdbx_description
1 polymer ?
#
loop_
_entity_poly.entity_id
_entity_poly.type
_entity_poly.pdbx_seq_one_letter_code
_entity_poly.pdbx_strand_id
1 'polypeptide(L)'
;MEAYKMRKKNAKRAVARAKGKAIEEAYEEIEKKNGERQMLRIAKARDRASKDITSIRQMKNTSGVVLQEDYKIRSRWKEYFHKLLNEENPRGCHEDGEASEGVVQEISKAVVEGALRKMKNGKAVGVDQIPAEVWKSLGREGVDALWDLMKKIGQQERIPEE
;
A
#
# COMPACT_ATOMS: atom_id res chain seq x y z
N MET A 1 7.07 -41.63 29.76
CA MET A 1 6.90 -40.31 29.08
C MET A 1 8.23 -39.65 28.68
N GLU A 2 9.32 -39.82 29.45
CA GLU A 2 10.63 -39.20 29.17
C GLU A 2 11.35 -39.77 27.94
N ALA A 3 11.31 -41.09 27.73
CA ALA A 3 11.90 -41.72 26.54
C ALA A 3 11.35 -41.13 25.22
N TYR A 4 10.04 -40.85 25.19
CA TYR A 4 9.40 -40.17 24.06
C TYR A 4 9.90 -38.73 23.88
N LYS A 5 10.02 -37.96 24.96
CA LYS A 5 10.55 -36.58 24.94
C LYS A 5 11.99 -36.56 24.41
N MET A 6 12.84 -37.49 24.86
CA MET A 6 14.23 -37.62 24.40
C MET A 6 14.33 -38.00 22.92
N ARG A 7 13.55 -38.99 22.46
CA ARG A 7 13.51 -39.36 21.04
C ARG A 7 13.02 -38.19 20.17
N LYS A 8 11.99 -37.45 20.61
CA LYS A 8 11.49 -36.25 19.93
C LYS A 8 12.55 -35.15 19.83
N LYS A 9 13.32 -34.91 20.91
CA LYS A 9 14.44 -33.96 20.93
C LYS A 9 15.54 -34.37 19.96
N ASN A 10 15.91 -35.64 19.95
CA ASN A 10 16.93 -36.18 19.07
C ASN A 10 16.50 -36.13 17.59
N ALA A 11 15.24 -36.45 17.30
CA ALA A 11 14.67 -36.31 15.96
C ALA A 11 14.69 -34.85 15.47
N LYS A 12 14.26 -33.89 16.31
CA LYS A 12 14.36 -32.46 15.98
C LYS A 12 15.80 -32.01 15.69
N ARG A 13 16.76 -32.47 16.49
CA ARG A 13 18.19 -32.18 16.27
C ARG A 13 18.72 -32.79 14.97
N ALA A 14 18.32 -34.02 14.65
CA ALA A 14 18.70 -34.66 13.40
C ALA A 14 18.14 -33.90 12.19
N VAL A 15 16.87 -33.49 12.23
CA VAL A 15 16.25 -32.67 11.18
C VAL A 15 16.93 -31.32 11.05
N ALA A 16 17.25 -30.65 12.16
CA ALA A 16 17.95 -29.36 12.13
C ALA A 16 19.33 -29.47 11.48
N ARG A 17 20.11 -30.52 11.83
CA ARG A 17 21.41 -30.79 11.21
C ARG A 17 21.30 -31.10 9.72
N ALA A 18 20.33 -31.94 9.33
CA ALA A 18 20.11 -32.27 7.93
C ALA A 18 19.70 -31.04 7.10
N LYS A 19 18.84 -30.16 7.65
CA LYS A 19 18.49 -28.89 7.02
C LYS A 19 19.68 -27.96 6.89
N GLY A 20 20.50 -27.83 7.94
CA GLY A 20 21.71 -27.01 7.90
C GLY A 20 22.66 -27.48 6.79
N LYS A 21 22.94 -28.79 6.74
CA LYS A 21 23.80 -29.38 5.71
C LYS A 21 23.25 -29.16 4.30
N ALA A 22 21.95 -29.36 4.10
CA ALA A 22 21.33 -29.13 2.79
C ALA A 22 21.37 -27.66 2.34
N ILE A 23 21.31 -26.71 3.28
CA ILE A 23 21.46 -25.28 2.98
C ILE A 23 22.90 -24.97 2.57
N GLU A 24 23.88 -25.48 3.32
CA GLU A 24 25.31 -25.31 3.04
C GLU A 24 25.69 -25.85 1.66
N GLU A 25 25.29 -27.09 1.35
CA GLU A 25 25.48 -27.70 0.02
C GLU A 25 24.84 -26.88 -1.11
N ALA A 26 23.67 -26.27 -0.85
CA ALA A 26 23.01 -25.40 -1.83
C ALA A 26 23.76 -24.09 -2.08
N TYR A 27 24.41 -23.52 -1.06
CA TYR A 27 25.27 -22.33 -1.22
C TYR A 27 26.53 -22.67 -2.03
N GLU A 28 27.19 -23.78 -1.71
CA GLU A 28 28.35 -24.25 -2.48
C GLU A 28 28.02 -24.49 -3.96
N GLU A 29 26.81 -24.97 -4.27
CA GLU A 29 26.35 -25.15 -5.65
C GLU A 29 26.14 -23.82 -6.39
N ILE A 30 25.70 -22.77 -5.68
CA ILE A 30 25.53 -21.42 -6.22
C ILE A 30 26.88 -20.71 -6.42
N GLU A 31 27.93 -21.09 -5.69
CA GLU A 31 29.27 -20.52 -5.87
C GLU A 31 30.05 -21.15 -7.05
N LYS A 32 29.59 -22.29 -7.58
CA LYS A 32 30.21 -22.97 -8.74
C LYS A 32 29.82 -22.30 -10.07
N LYS A 33 30.54 -22.66 -11.16
CA LYS A 33 30.17 -22.25 -12.53
C LYS A 33 28.74 -22.70 -12.85
N ASN A 34 27.90 -21.77 -13.36
CA ASN A 34 26.42 -21.83 -13.51
C ASN A 34 25.57 -21.47 -12.28
N GLY A 35 26.17 -21.11 -11.16
CA GLY A 35 25.44 -20.70 -9.95
C GLY A 35 24.52 -19.48 -10.12
N GLU A 36 24.88 -18.54 -11.00
CA GLU A 36 24.02 -17.41 -11.38
C GLU A 36 22.65 -17.86 -11.93
N ARG A 37 22.63 -18.89 -12.77
CA ARG A 37 21.39 -19.45 -13.33
C ARG A 37 20.55 -20.15 -12.25
N GLN A 38 21.22 -20.84 -11.31
CA GLN A 38 20.60 -21.46 -10.14
C GLN A 38 19.93 -20.37 -9.26
N MET A 39 20.66 -19.30 -8.97
CA MET A 39 20.20 -18.16 -8.17
C MET A 39 19.02 -17.45 -8.83
N LEU A 40 19.11 -17.15 -10.13
CA LEU A 40 18.01 -16.56 -10.89
C LEU A 40 16.76 -17.44 -10.88
N ARG A 41 16.91 -18.77 -10.94
CA ARG A 41 15.80 -19.72 -10.84
C ARG A 41 15.14 -19.67 -9.45
N ILE A 42 15.94 -19.64 -8.38
CA ILE A 42 15.44 -19.53 -6.99
C ILE A 42 14.72 -18.20 -6.77
N ALA A 43 15.30 -17.10 -7.25
CA ALA A 43 14.68 -15.77 -7.17
C ALA A 43 13.32 -15.73 -7.89
N LYS A 44 13.25 -16.24 -9.13
CA LYS A 44 11.98 -16.34 -9.88
C LYS A 44 10.95 -17.24 -9.20
N ALA A 45 11.38 -18.33 -8.57
CA ALA A 45 10.48 -19.21 -7.82
C ALA A 45 9.88 -18.50 -6.60
N ARG A 46 10.70 -17.74 -5.85
CA ARG A 46 10.23 -16.91 -4.73
C ARG A 46 9.26 -15.82 -5.17
N ASP A 47 9.59 -15.09 -6.22
CA ASP A 47 8.72 -14.04 -6.80
C ASP A 47 7.36 -14.60 -7.24
N ARG A 48 7.34 -15.80 -7.85
CA ARG A 48 6.08 -16.47 -8.20
C ARG A 48 5.29 -16.91 -6.97
N ALA A 49 5.97 -17.40 -5.93
CA ALA A 49 5.32 -17.85 -4.70
C ALA A 49 4.74 -16.69 -3.86
N SER A 50 5.26 -15.46 -4.03
CA SER A 50 4.71 -14.27 -3.36
C SER A 50 3.55 -13.62 -4.09
N LYS A 51 3.19 -14.06 -5.30
CA LYS A 51 2.11 -13.49 -6.10
C LYS A 51 0.86 -14.34 -6.02
N ASP A 52 -0.27 -13.72 -5.66
CA ASP A 52 -1.59 -14.38 -5.64
C ASP A 52 -2.03 -14.84 -7.03
N ILE A 53 -1.64 -14.09 -8.07
CA ILE A 53 -1.93 -14.40 -9.47
C ILE A 53 -0.62 -14.58 -10.21
N THR A 54 -0.32 -15.83 -10.59
CA THR A 54 0.90 -16.18 -11.33
C THR A 54 0.70 -16.23 -12.84
N SER A 55 -0.52 -16.54 -13.30
CA SER A 55 -0.92 -16.41 -14.71
C SER A 55 -2.42 -16.21 -14.84
N ILE A 56 -2.84 -15.42 -15.84
CA ILE A 56 -4.25 -15.30 -16.23
C ILE A 56 -4.56 -16.45 -17.17
N ARG A 57 -5.27 -17.46 -16.65
CA ARG A 57 -5.67 -18.65 -17.44
C ARG A 57 -7.03 -18.50 -18.09
N GLN A 58 -7.82 -17.54 -17.64
CA GLN A 58 -9.20 -17.39 -18.04
C GLN A 58 -9.56 -15.90 -18.11
N MET A 59 -10.28 -15.52 -19.16
CA MET A 59 -10.79 -14.16 -19.33
C MET A 59 -12.13 -14.21 -20.06
N LYS A 60 -13.11 -13.41 -19.63
CA LYS A 60 -14.38 -13.32 -20.35
C LYS A 60 -14.26 -12.39 -21.57
N ASN A 61 -14.81 -12.82 -22.70
CA ASN A 61 -15.01 -11.94 -23.84
C ASN A 61 -16.16 -10.94 -23.59
N THR A 62 -16.42 -10.06 -24.55
CA THR A 62 -17.51 -9.07 -24.48
C THR A 62 -18.90 -9.70 -24.36
N SER A 63 -19.10 -10.90 -24.90
CA SER A 63 -20.33 -11.69 -24.77
C SER A 63 -20.43 -12.51 -23.47
N GLY A 64 -19.46 -12.36 -22.56
CA GLY A 64 -19.44 -13.09 -21.27
C GLY A 64 -18.92 -14.52 -21.33
N VAL A 65 -18.48 -15.01 -22.49
CA VAL A 65 -17.91 -16.36 -22.69
C VAL A 65 -16.47 -16.40 -22.18
N VAL A 66 -16.13 -17.46 -21.43
CA VAL A 66 -14.79 -17.66 -20.87
C VAL A 66 -13.82 -18.15 -21.95
N LEU A 67 -12.79 -17.36 -22.21
CA LEU A 67 -11.64 -17.70 -23.06
C LEU A 67 -10.57 -18.38 -22.21
N GLN A 68 -10.00 -19.47 -22.73
CA GLN A 68 -8.93 -20.24 -22.07
C GLN A 68 -7.64 -20.34 -22.91
N GLU A 69 -7.72 -20.05 -24.21
CA GLU A 69 -6.58 -20.08 -25.11
C GLU A 69 -5.74 -18.81 -24.97
N ASP A 70 -4.42 -18.96 -24.73
CA ASP A 70 -3.50 -17.85 -24.46
C ASP A 70 -3.55 -16.74 -25.53
N TYR A 71 -3.64 -17.10 -26.82
CA TYR A 71 -3.72 -16.11 -27.89
C TYR A 71 -5.04 -15.33 -27.84
N LYS A 72 -6.18 -16.00 -27.55
CA LYS A 72 -7.49 -15.35 -27.40
C LYS A 72 -7.52 -14.41 -26.21
N ILE A 73 -6.91 -14.81 -25.09
CA ILE A 73 -6.78 -13.97 -23.89
C ILE A 73 -5.96 -12.72 -24.20
N ARG A 74 -4.82 -12.86 -24.89
CA ARG A 74 -3.99 -11.71 -25.30
C ARG A 74 -4.72 -10.76 -26.26
N SER A 75 -5.43 -11.30 -27.25
CA SER A 75 -6.23 -10.50 -28.18
C SER A 75 -7.33 -9.74 -27.45
N ARG A 76 -8.07 -10.40 -26.54
CA ARG A 76 -9.11 -9.76 -25.73
C ARG A 76 -8.56 -8.66 -24.82
N TRP A 77 -7.37 -8.85 -24.24
CA TRP A 77 -6.65 -7.83 -23.48
C TRP A 77 -6.31 -6.61 -24.34
N LYS A 78 -5.79 -6.84 -25.56
CA LYS A 78 -5.48 -5.77 -26.51
C LYS A 78 -6.73 -4.98 -26.87
N GLU A 79 -7.83 -5.66 -27.21
CA GLU A 79 -9.11 -5.02 -27.51
C GLU A 79 -9.64 -4.20 -26.34
N TYR A 80 -9.56 -4.74 -25.10
CA TYR A 80 -10.00 -4.03 -23.90
C TYR A 80 -9.26 -2.71 -23.71
N PHE A 81 -7.93 -2.74 -23.72
CA PHE A 81 -7.13 -1.54 -23.49
C PHE A 81 -7.19 -0.57 -24.67
N HIS A 82 -7.30 -1.08 -25.90
CA HIS A 82 -7.50 -0.22 -27.04
C HIS A 82 -8.80 0.58 -26.89
N LYS A 83 -9.89 -0.08 -26.49
CA LYS A 83 -11.17 0.57 -26.18
C LYS A 83 -11.01 1.59 -25.04
N LEU A 84 -10.50 1.13 -23.90
CA LEU A 84 -10.39 1.93 -22.68
C LEU A 84 -9.56 3.21 -22.85
N LEU A 85 -8.50 3.14 -23.65
CA LEU A 85 -7.54 4.25 -23.79
C LEU A 85 -7.83 5.16 -24.98
N ASN A 86 -8.59 4.71 -25.98
CA ASN A 86 -8.83 5.48 -27.21
C ASN A 86 -10.29 5.89 -27.42
N GLU A 87 -11.25 5.26 -26.73
CA GLU A 87 -12.63 5.74 -26.75
C GLU A 87 -12.83 6.78 -25.64
N GLU A 88 -13.32 7.96 -26.03
CA GLU A 88 -13.74 8.97 -25.05
C GLU A 88 -15.00 8.46 -24.33
N ASN A 89 -14.81 7.99 -23.11
CA ASN A 89 -15.93 7.60 -22.26
C ASN A 89 -16.66 8.87 -21.82
N PRO A 90 -18.01 8.92 -21.87
CA PRO A 90 -18.74 10.08 -21.38
C PRO A 90 -18.35 10.32 -19.93
N ARG A 91 -17.65 11.44 -19.71
CA ARG A 91 -17.42 11.93 -18.36
C ARG A 91 -18.79 12.35 -17.88
N GLY A 92 -19.23 11.81 -16.75
CA GLY A 92 -20.38 12.41 -16.08
C GLY A 92 -20.04 13.88 -15.86
N CYS A 93 -20.82 14.78 -16.43
CA CYS A 93 -20.89 16.12 -15.88
C CYS A 93 -21.41 15.90 -14.46
N HIS A 94 -20.53 16.01 -13.48
CA HIS A 94 -21.01 16.35 -12.16
C HIS A 94 -21.65 17.71 -12.34
N GLU A 95 -22.98 17.76 -12.23
CA GLU A 95 -23.64 19.02 -12.00
C GLU A 95 -22.94 19.62 -10.78
N ASP A 96 -22.37 20.81 -10.94
CA ASP A 96 -21.94 21.59 -9.80
C ASP A 96 -23.16 21.66 -8.89
N GLY A 97 -23.10 20.94 -7.77
CA GLY A 97 -24.21 20.94 -6.82
C GLY A 97 -24.53 22.38 -6.45
N GLU A 98 -25.80 22.65 -6.13
CA GLU A 98 -26.21 23.97 -5.66
C GLU A 98 -25.19 24.49 -4.65
N ALA A 99 -24.65 25.69 -4.91
CA ALA A 99 -23.74 26.33 -3.99
C ALA A 99 -24.43 26.37 -2.64
N SER A 100 -23.88 25.66 -1.66
CA SER A 100 -24.47 25.62 -0.33
C SER A 100 -24.50 27.05 0.22
N GLU A 101 -25.68 27.66 0.26
CA GLU A 101 -25.98 28.96 0.91
C GLU A 101 -25.86 28.87 2.45
N GLY A 102 -24.92 28.06 2.93
CA GLY A 102 -24.62 27.92 4.34
C GLY A 102 -23.83 29.13 4.81
N VAL A 103 -24.28 29.73 5.91
CA VAL A 103 -23.44 30.65 6.69
C VAL A 103 -22.17 29.91 7.06
N VAL A 104 -21.02 30.35 6.53
CA VAL A 104 -19.71 29.84 6.91
C VAL A 104 -19.54 30.12 8.40
N GLN A 105 -19.58 29.09 9.23
CA GLN A 105 -19.36 29.23 10.66
C GLN A 105 -17.91 29.68 10.90
N GLU A 106 -17.74 30.73 11.69
CA GLU A 106 -16.40 31.16 12.10
C GLU A 106 -15.67 30.02 12.80
N ILE A 107 -14.41 29.79 12.40
CA ILE A 107 -13.55 28.78 13.02
C ILE A 107 -13.32 29.24 14.46
N SER A 108 -13.87 28.52 15.43
CA SER A 108 -13.63 28.78 16.85
C SER A 108 -12.44 27.98 17.38
N LYS A 109 -11.80 28.45 18.46
CA LYS A 109 -10.70 27.72 19.12
C LYS A 109 -11.12 26.32 19.58
N ALA A 110 -12.38 26.14 19.98
CA ALA A 110 -12.93 24.84 20.37
C ALA A 110 -12.98 23.84 19.21
N VAL A 111 -13.20 24.32 17.98
CA VAL A 111 -13.14 23.48 16.77
C VAL A 111 -11.71 23.00 16.52
N VAL A 112 -10.74 23.89 16.64
CA VAL A 112 -9.30 23.57 16.48
C VAL A 112 -8.85 22.57 17.53
N GLU A 113 -9.20 22.79 18.79
CA GLU A 113 -8.90 21.86 19.89
C GLU A 113 -9.56 20.49 19.68
N GLY A 114 -10.84 20.49 19.27
CA GLY A 114 -11.58 19.28 18.95
C GLY A 114 -10.97 18.48 17.78
N ALA A 115 -10.46 19.18 16.77
CA ALA A 115 -9.78 18.57 15.63
C ALA A 115 -8.43 17.96 16.05
N LEU A 116 -7.60 18.71 16.78
CA LEU A 116 -6.32 18.20 17.31
C LEU A 116 -6.51 16.95 18.16
N ARG A 117 -7.53 16.93 19.03
CA ARG A 117 -7.86 15.76 19.85
C ARG A 117 -8.21 14.52 19.02
N LYS A 118 -8.87 14.70 17.86
CA LYS A 118 -9.25 13.60 16.95
C LYS A 118 -8.10 13.08 16.10
N MET A 119 -7.05 13.87 15.88
CA MET A 119 -5.88 13.44 15.10
C MET A 119 -5.18 12.27 15.80
N LYS A 120 -4.69 11.28 15.04
CA LYS A 120 -3.97 10.11 15.59
C LYS A 120 -2.47 10.39 15.66
N ASN A 121 -1.83 9.86 16.69
CA ASN A 121 -0.37 9.88 16.81
C ASN A 121 0.27 8.83 15.89
N GLY A 122 1.53 9.03 15.52
CA GLY A 122 2.33 8.13 14.69
C GLY A 122 1.88 8.10 13.22
N LYS A 123 1.27 9.18 12.74
CA LYS A 123 0.91 9.34 11.32
C LYS A 123 2.03 10.01 10.55
N ALA A 124 2.10 9.70 9.25
CA ALA A 124 3.05 10.34 8.35
C ALA A 124 2.83 11.86 8.36
N VAL A 125 3.92 12.62 8.37
CA VAL A 125 3.91 14.09 8.34
C VAL A 125 3.54 14.60 6.95
N GLY A 126 2.96 15.80 6.91
CA GLY A 126 2.61 16.48 5.67
C GLY A 126 3.83 17.13 5.02
N VAL A 127 3.57 18.00 4.04
CA VAL A 127 4.60 18.82 3.37
C VAL A 127 5.30 19.75 4.37
N ASP A 128 4.58 20.15 5.42
CA ASP A 128 5.10 20.95 6.54
C ASP A 128 6.15 20.21 7.39
N GLN A 129 6.26 18.88 7.27
CA GLN A 129 7.14 18.05 8.09
C GLN A 129 6.89 18.16 9.61
N ILE A 130 5.72 18.67 10.02
CA ILE A 130 5.38 18.85 11.44
C ILE A 130 4.43 17.73 11.89
N PRO A 131 4.83 16.89 12.87
CA PRO A 131 3.94 15.87 13.42
C PRO A 131 2.81 16.49 14.26
N ALA A 132 1.65 15.85 14.26
CA ALA A 132 0.48 16.28 15.05
C ALA A 132 0.77 16.34 16.56
N GLU A 133 1.73 15.55 17.01
CA GLU A 133 2.24 15.50 18.38
C GLU A 133 2.83 16.84 18.82
N VAL A 134 3.49 17.58 17.92
CA VAL A 134 4.06 18.90 18.24
C VAL A 134 2.94 19.85 18.66
N TRP A 135 1.89 19.94 17.85
CA TRP A 135 0.72 20.77 18.13
C TRP A 135 -0.02 20.35 19.40
N LYS A 136 -0.13 19.05 19.67
CA LYS A 136 -0.73 18.54 20.92
C LYS A 136 0.12 18.85 22.15
N SER A 137 1.44 18.81 22.01
CA SER A 137 2.38 19.04 23.12
C SER A 137 2.43 20.51 23.53
N LEU A 138 2.23 21.44 22.58
CA LEU A 138 2.15 22.87 22.80
C LEU A 138 0.87 23.31 23.54
N GLY A 139 -0.12 22.42 23.71
CA GLY A 139 -1.32 22.70 24.47
C GLY A 139 -2.08 23.94 23.95
N ARG A 140 -2.42 24.87 24.86
CA ARG A 140 -3.20 26.07 24.51
C ARG A 140 -2.48 26.99 23.53
N GLU A 141 -1.17 27.15 23.66
CA GLU A 141 -0.38 28.00 22.76
C GLU A 141 -0.38 27.45 21.33
N GLY A 142 -0.34 26.12 21.18
CA GLY A 142 -0.47 25.44 19.89
C GLY A 142 -1.86 25.62 19.26
N VAL A 143 -2.92 25.57 20.08
CA VAL A 143 -4.30 25.83 19.64
C VAL A 143 -4.47 27.28 19.19
N ASP A 144 -3.90 28.23 19.93
CA ASP A 144 -3.99 29.66 19.62
C ASP A 144 -3.26 29.99 18.31
N ALA A 145 -2.04 29.49 18.13
CA ALA A 145 -1.26 29.69 16.91
C ALA A 145 -1.95 29.10 15.66
N LEU A 146 -2.50 27.89 15.77
CA LEU A 146 -3.25 27.28 14.67
C LEU A 146 -4.56 28.02 14.37
N TRP A 147 -5.25 28.49 15.41
CA TRP A 147 -6.47 29.27 15.23
C TRP A 147 -6.19 30.60 14.52
N ASP A 148 -5.14 31.32 14.91
CA ASP A 148 -4.73 32.56 14.25
C ASP A 148 -4.37 32.34 12.78
N LEU A 149 -3.68 31.23 12.46
CA LEU A 149 -3.36 30.86 11.09
C LEU A 149 -4.64 30.57 10.28
N MET A 150 -5.52 29.71 10.79
CA MET A 150 -6.77 29.34 10.11
C MET A 150 -7.68 30.55 9.90
N LYS A 151 -7.71 31.48 10.87
CA LYS A 151 -8.44 32.73 10.75
C LYS A 151 -7.86 33.62 9.65
N LYS A 152 -6.54 33.77 9.58
CA LYS A 152 -5.87 34.55 8.52
C LYS A 152 -6.16 33.95 7.13
N ILE A 153 -6.03 32.63 6.98
CA ILE A 153 -6.34 31.93 5.72
C ILE A 153 -7.81 32.15 5.33
N GLY A 154 -8.74 31.98 6.27
CA GLY A 154 -10.16 32.16 6.02
C GLY A 154 -10.55 33.59 5.64
N GLN A 155 -9.83 34.60 6.14
CA GLN A 155 -10.07 36.02 5.83
C GLN A 155 -9.43 36.47 4.51
N GLN A 156 -8.26 35.93 4.18
CA GLN A 156 -7.47 36.36 3.02
C GLN A 156 -7.71 35.48 1.79
N GLU A 157 -8.36 34.33 1.96
CA GLU A 157 -8.51 33.26 0.96
C GLU A 157 -7.18 32.87 0.28
N ARG A 158 -6.07 33.10 0.99
CA ARG A 158 -4.69 32.88 0.53
C ARG A 158 -3.90 32.25 1.65
N ILE A 159 -2.93 31.43 1.26
CA ILE A 159 -1.92 30.92 2.20
C ILE A 159 -1.00 32.10 2.55
N PRO A 160 -0.89 32.50 3.83
CA PRO A 160 0.05 33.53 4.24
C PRO A 160 1.47 33.16 3.81
N GLU A 161 2.17 34.08 3.17
CA GLU A 161 3.61 33.97 2.96
C GLU A 161 4.34 34.15 4.31
N GLU A 162 5.49 33.50 4.45
CA GLU A 162 6.30 33.49 5.69
C GLU A 162 6.62 34.88 6.25
#